data_AF-A0A969DMY0-F1
#
_entry.id   AF-A0A969DMY0-F1
#
_cell.length_a   1.000
_cell.length_b   1.000
_cell.length_c   1.000
_cell.angle_alpha   90.00
_cell.angle_beta   90.00
_cell.angle_gamma   90.00
#
_symmetry.space_group_name_H-M   'P 1'
#
loop_
_entity.id
_entity.type
_entity.pdbx_description
1 polymer ?
#
loop_
_entity_poly.entity_id
_entity_poly.type
_entity_poly.pdbx_seq_one_letter_code
_entity_poly.pdbx_strand_id
1 'polypeptide(L)'
;QLQVFEDKGQYWDAWNIAPDYQDHPLPAPVLESIEWVEQGPVRQRLRVIKQLGDSTIQQDYVLDACAQHLTVETEVDWQACQVVLKTAFPLNLETDQVTAGIPFGAISRPLNSPDPHQQANGRSPLGNGQISAMKPMGSACSPTTNMVSTPSPASCA
;
A
#
# COMPACT_ATOMS: atom_id res chain seq x y z
N GLN A 1 -2.16 -7.05 4.31
CA GLN A 1 -0.86 -7.77 4.25
C GLN A 1 0.10 -7.00 3.35
N LEU A 2 1.40 -7.04 3.68
CA LEU A 2 2.47 -6.54 2.81
C LEU A 2 2.89 -7.64 1.83
N GLN A 3 3.00 -7.28 0.55
CA GLN A 3 3.40 -8.14 -0.56
C GLN A 3 4.61 -7.52 -1.24
N VAL A 4 5.55 -8.36 -1.69
CA VAL A 4 6.82 -7.93 -2.27
C VAL A 4 6.98 -8.64 -3.61
N PHE A 5 7.43 -7.89 -4.61
CA PHE A 5 7.59 -8.38 -5.98
C PHE A 5 8.89 -7.87 -6.58
N GLU A 6 9.49 -8.66 -7.46
CA GLU A 6 10.58 -8.22 -8.30
C GLU A 6 10.07 -7.31 -9.43
N ASP A 7 10.82 -6.25 -9.72
CA ASP A 7 10.47 -5.24 -10.72
C ASP A 7 11.68 -4.97 -11.63
N LYS A 8 11.89 -5.88 -12.58
CA LYS A 8 13.00 -5.87 -13.53
C LYS A 8 12.50 -5.98 -14.97
N GLY A 9 13.35 -5.57 -15.91
CA GLY A 9 13.19 -5.92 -17.33
C GLY A 9 12.48 -4.88 -18.20
N GLN A 10 12.38 -3.61 -17.76
CA GLN A 10 11.83 -2.53 -18.57
C GLN A 10 12.89 -1.49 -18.97
N TYR A 11 12.66 -0.83 -20.10
CA TYR A 11 13.33 0.43 -20.40
C TYR A 11 12.59 1.54 -19.64
N TRP A 12 13.32 2.39 -18.93
CA TRP A 12 12.81 3.45 -18.04
C TRP A 12 12.16 2.97 -16.73
N ASP A 13 12.95 2.24 -15.93
CA ASP A 13 12.54 1.74 -14.60
C ASP A 13 11.94 2.81 -13.68
N ALA A 14 12.36 4.07 -13.76
CA ALA A 14 11.82 5.12 -12.89
C ALA A 14 10.33 5.45 -13.15
N TRP A 15 9.79 5.13 -14.33
CA TRP A 15 8.44 5.54 -14.75
C TRP A 15 7.43 4.39 -14.82
N ASN A 16 7.91 3.17 -15.07
CA ASN A 16 7.07 2.00 -15.26
C ASN A 16 7.39 0.93 -14.22
N ILE A 17 6.35 0.25 -13.73
CA ILE A 17 6.47 -1.05 -13.07
C ILE A 17 6.40 -2.11 -14.16
N ALA A 18 7.22 -3.16 -14.08
CA ALA A 18 7.20 -4.27 -15.02
C ALA A 18 5.78 -4.86 -15.18
N PRO A 19 5.25 -5.07 -16.39
CA PRO A 19 3.86 -5.51 -16.60
C PRO A 19 3.52 -6.87 -15.96
N ASP A 20 4.53 -7.71 -15.81
CA ASP A 20 4.52 -9.08 -15.28
C ASP A 20 5.07 -9.17 -13.85
N TYR A 21 5.31 -8.05 -13.16
CA TYR A 21 5.85 -8.05 -11.78
C TYR A 21 5.07 -8.96 -10.81
N GLN A 22 3.76 -9.11 -11.03
CA GLN A 22 2.87 -9.93 -10.21
C GLN A 22 3.20 -11.43 -10.28
N ASP A 23 3.81 -11.87 -11.39
CA ASP A 23 4.23 -13.26 -11.60
C ASP A 23 5.57 -13.57 -10.93
N HIS A 24 6.24 -12.56 -10.36
CA HIS A 24 7.56 -12.66 -9.71
C HIS A 24 7.50 -12.25 -8.22
N PRO A 25 6.77 -13.00 -7.37
CA PRO A 25 6.68 -12.69 -5.95
C PRO A 25 8.01 -12.97 -5.22
N LEU A 26 8.37 -12.07 -4.32
CA LEU A 26 9.48 -12.23 -3.39
C LEU A 26 8.98 -12.62 -1.99
N PRO A 27 9.85 -13.15 -1.12
CA PRO A 27 9.48 -13.45 0.26
C PRO A 27 8.86 -12.24 0.97
N ALA A 28 7.84 -12.50 1.79
CA ALA A 28 7.20 -11.47 2.58
C ALA A 28 8.15 -10.91 3.65
N PRO A 29 7.96 -9.64 4.09
CA PRO A 29 8.74 -9.08 5.19
C PRO A 29 8.57 -9.91 6.47
N VAL A 30 9.67 -10.14 7.16
CA VAL A 30 9.71 -10.93 8.39
C VAL A 30 9.29 -10.05 9.57
N LEU A 31 8.39 -10.56 10.41
CA LEU A 31 7.98 -9.86 11.63
C LEU A 31 9.15 -9.80 12.62
N GLU A 32 9.48 -8.60 13.08
CA GLU A 32 10.49 -8.37 14.10
C GLU A 32 9.87 -8.11 15.47
N SER A 33 8.91 -7.19 15.54
CA SER A 33 8.26 -6.85 16.81
C SER A 33 6.82 -6.39 16.63
N ILE A 34 6.06 -6.55 17.71
CA ILE A 34 4.72 -5.98 17.89
C ILE A 34 4.69 -5.40 19.30
N GLU A 35 4.38 -4.11 19.41
CA GLU A 35 4.33 -3.41 20.69
C GLU A 35 3.21 -2.39 20.74
N TRP A 36 2.66 -2.19 21.93
CA TRP A 36 1.75 -1.08 22.19
C TRP A 36 2.55 0.18 22.46
N VAL A 37 2.37 1.21 21.64
CA VAL A 37 3.00 2.52 21.81
C VAL A 37 2.09 3.46 22.62
N GLU A 38 0.78 3.27 22.51
CA GLU A 38 -0.23 4.04 23.24
C GLU A 38 -1.42 3.13 23.61
N GLN A 39 -1.84 3.16 24.87
CA GLN A 39 -2.99 2.40 25.39
C GLN A 39 -3.89 3.30 26.24
N GLY A 40 -4.33 4.41 25.65
CA GLY A 40 -5.23 5.36 26.32
C GLY A 40 -6.71 5.03 26.09
N PRO A 41 -7.62 5.60 26.89
CA PRO A 41 -9.07 5.47 26.68
C PRO A 41 -9.56 6.22 25.44
N VAL A 42 -8.79 7.20 24.94
CA VAL A 42 -9.15 8.02 23.76
C VAL A 42 -8.52 7.46 22.48
N ARG A 43 -7.31 6.91 22.58
CA ARG A 43 -6.52 6.44 21.45
C ARG A 43 -5.70 5.22 21.85
N GLN A 44 -5.67 4.26 20.96
CA GLN A 44 -4.80 3.09 21.05
C GLN A 44 -3.91 3.03 19.80
N ARG A 45 -2.61 2.78 19.98
CA ARG A 45 -1.64 2.64 18.90
C ARG A 45 -0.80 1.38 19.10
N LEU A 46 -0.89 0.48 18.12
CA LEU A 46 -0.08 -0.74 18.04
C LEU A 46 0.96 -0.58 16.93
N ARG A 47 2.24 -0.67 17.27
CA ARG A 47 3.35 -0.64 16.33
C ARG A 47 3.76 -2.05 15.96
N VAL A 48 4.00 -2.24 14.66
CA VAL A 48 4.50 -3.49 14.09
C VAL A 48 5.72 -3.17 13.24
N ILE A 49 6.86 -3.77 13.57
CA ILE A 49 8.11 -3.62 12.82
C ILE A 49 8.37 -4.91 12.04
N LYS A 50 8.71 -4.77 10.76
CA LYS A 50 9.05 -5.88 9.86
C LYS A 50 10.31 -5.57 9.07
N GLN A 51 11.13 -6.59 8.84
CA GLN A 51 12.36 -6.51 8.05
C GLN A 51 12.19 -7.13 6.66
N LEU A 52 12.78 -6.48 5.66
CA LEU A 52 12.92 -6.99 4.29
C LEU A 52 14.35 -6.75 3.81
N GLY A 53 15.21 -7.76 3.96
CA GLY A 53 16.65 -7.57 3.77
C GLY A 53 17.17 -6.49 4.73
N ASP A 54 17.82 -5.46 4.18
CA ASP A 54 18.29 -4.29 4.92
C ASP A 54 17.23 -3.18 5.07
N SER A 55 16.03 -3.38 4.52
CA SER A 55 14.93 -2.41 4.63
C SER A 55 14.08 -2.66 5.88
N THR A 56 13.64 -1.58 6.52
CA THR A 56 12.79 -1.62 7.72
C THR A 56 11.43 -1.03 7.42
N ILE A 57 10.36 -1.74 7.80
CA ILE A 57 8.97 -1.32 7.60
C ILE A 57 8.30 -1.23 8.96
N GLN A 58 7.93 -0.01 9.37
CA GLN A 58 7.17 0.27 10.57
C GLN A 58 5.72 0.57 10.19
N GLN A 59 4.78 -0.15 10.81
CA GLN A 59 3.35 0.12 10.65
C GLN A 59 2.73 0.43 12.01
N ASP A 60 2.11 1.60 12.14
CA ASP A 60 1.36 1.98 13.33
C ASP A 60 -0.14 1.85 13.02
N TYR A 61 -0.81 0.95 13.74
CA TYR A 61 -2.25 0.75 13.71
C TYR A 61 -2.89 1.61 14.79
N VAL A 62 -3.63 2.63 14.39
CA VAL A 62 -4.21 3.63 15.29
C VAL A 62 -5.72 3.52 15.27
N LEU A 63 -6.30 3.37 16.47
CA LEU A 63 -7.73 3.35 16.69
C LEU A 63 -8.11 4.43 17.72
N ASP A 64 -8.90 5.40 17.28
CA ASP A 64 -9.49 6.43 18.13
C ASP A 64 -10.87 5.98 18.64
N ALA A 65 -11.21 6.32 19.88
CA ALA A 65 -12.40 5.82 20.59
C ALA A 65 -13.75 6.06 19.87
N CYS A 66 -13.79 7.04 18.95
CA CYS A 66 -14.98 7.40 18.17
C CYS A 66 -14.80 7.23 16.66
N ALA A 67 -13.66 6.70 16.20
CA ALA A 67 -13.43 6.51 14.77
C ALA A 67 -14.14 5.24 14.27
N GLN A 68 -14.81 5.34 13.12
CA GLN A 68 -15.38 4.19 12.41
C GLN A 68 -14.36 3.49 11.50
N HIS A 69 -13.10 3.92 11.55
CA HIS A 69 -12.04 3.42 10.70
C HIS A 69 -10.79 3.13 11.52
N LEU A 70 -9.98 2.20 11.02
CA LEU A 70 -8.63 1.95 11.49
C LEU A 70 -7.66 2.77 10.62
N THR A 71 -6.83 3.59 11.25
CA THR A 71 -5.75 4.28 10.55
C THR A 71 -4.51 3.40 10.56
N VAL A 72 -3.93 3.18 9.38
CA VAL A 72 -2.67 2.43 9.22
C VAL A 72 -1.62 3.39 8.70
N GLU A 73 -0.74 3.84 9.58
CA GLU A 73 0.41 4.67 9.23
C GLU A 73 1.56 3.73 8.85
N THR A 74 2.28 4.00 7.76
CA THR A 74 3.37 3.13 7.31
C THR A 74 4.59 3.98 6.97
N GLU A 75 5.65 3.78 7.75
CA GLU A 75 6.96 4.39 7.56
C GLU A 75 7.93 3.31 7.09
N VAL A 76 8.75 3.64 6.08
CA VAL A 76 9.63 2.67 5.45
C VAL A 76 11.01 3.28 5.23
N ASP A 77 12.02 2.70 5.87
CA ASP A 77 13.41 2.86 5.45
C ASP A 77 13.69 1.85 4.34
N TRP A 78 13.67 2.32 3.10
CA TRP A 78 13.72 1.47 1.92
C TRP A 78 15.12 1.44 1.31
N GLN A 79 15.72 0.24 1.27
CA GLN A 79 17.06 0.00 0.72
C GLN A 79 17.07 -1.04 -0.41
N ALA A 80 15.91 -1.63 -0.74
CA ALA A 80 15.81 -2.63 -1.80
C ALA A 80 15.79 -1.97 -3.20
N CYS A 81 16.49 -2.60 -4.15
CA CYS A 81 16.63 -2.12 -5.53
C CYS A 81 15.84 -3.04 -6.47
N GLN A 82 15.10 -2.47 -7.44
CA GLN A 82 14.26 -3.22 -8.40
C GLN A 82 13.24 -4.15 -7.70
N VAL A 83 12.65 -3.64 -6.61
CA VAL A 83 11.64 -4.32 -5.82
C VAL A 83 10.47 -3.37 -5.60
N VAL A 84 9.25 -3.90 -5.68
CA VAL A 84 8.01 -3.19 -5.34
C VAL A 84 7.43 -3.74 -4.05
N LEU A 85 7.19 -2.85 -3.08
CA LEU A 85 6.39 -3.15 -1.89
C LEU A 85 4.96 -2.71 -2.11
N LYS A 86 4.01 -3.58 -1.77
CA LYS A 86 2.58 -3.35 -1.94
C LYS A 86 1.82 -3.70 -0.68
N THR A 87 0.86 -2.87 -0.29
CA THR A 87 -0.08 -3.21 0.78
C THR A 87 -1.42 -3.65 0.21
N ALA A 88 -1.80 -4.89 0.48
CA ALA A 88 -3.06 -5.48 0.05
C ALA A 88 -4.03 -5.62 1.23
N PHE A 89 -5.27 -5.16 1.07
CA PHE A 89 -6.35 -5.38 2.03
C PHE A 89 -7.39 -6.28 1.36
N PRO A 90 -7.28 -7.61 1.54
CA PRO A 90 -8.23 -8.54 0.94
C PRO A 90 -9.61 -8.31 1.56
N LEU A 91 -10.57 -7.91 0.73
CA LEU A 91 -11.96 -7.75 1.12
C LEU A 91 -12.71 -9.01 0.69
N ASN A 92 -13.51 -9.57 1.60
CA ASN A 92 -14.37 -10.70 1.28
C ASN A 92 -15.70 -10.20 0.67
N LEU A 93 -15.60 -9.56 -0.51
CA LEU A 93 -16.73 -8.96 -1.23
C LEU A 93 -16.66 -9.38 -2.69
N GLU A 94 -17.81 -9.76 -3.24
CA GLU A 94 -17.98 -10.00 -4.68
C GLU A 94 -18.68 -8.78 -5.29
N THR A 95 -18.00 -8.11 -6.21
CA THR A 95 -18.53 -6.96 -6.95
C THR A 95 -17.98 -6.97 -8.38
N ASP A 96 -18.77 -6.48 -9.32
CA ASP A 96 -18.40 -6.34 -10.73
C ASP A 96 -17.71 -4.99 -11.02
N GLN A 97 -17.82 -4.03 -10.10
CA GLN A 97 -17.28 -2.68 -10.26
C GLN A 97 -16.50 -2.16 -9.05
N VAL A 98 -15.59 -1.23 -9.31
CA VAL A 98 -14.86 -0.43 -8.33
C VAL A 98 -15.06 1.05 -8.61
N THR A 99 -15.36 1.82 -7.57
CA THR A 99 -15.51 3.28 -7.64
C THR A 99 -14.29 3.95 -7.03
N ALA A 100 -13.64 4.81 -7.81
CA ALA A 100 -12.47 5.57 -7.40
C ALA A 100 -12.76 7.08 -7.44
N GLY A 101 -12.26 7.82 -6.44
CA GLY A 101 -12.32 9.27 -6.43
C GLY A 101 -11.46 9.89 -7.52
N ILE A 102 -11.96 10.97 -8.13
CA ILE A 102 -11.25 11.82 -9.07
C ILE A 102 -11.42 13.28 -8.61
N PRO A 103 -10.63 14.25 -9.11
CA PRO A 103 -10.87 15.65 -8.80
C PRO A 103 -12.33 16.02 -9.09
N PHE A 104 -13.01 16.54 -8.07
CA PHE A 104 -14.41 16.97 -8.14
C PHE A 104 -15.43 15.86 -8.49
N GLY A 105 -15.11 14.58 -8.29
CA GLY A 105 -16.08 13.51 -8.54
C GLY A 105 -15.59 12.10 -8.22
N ALA A 106 -16.28 11.11 -8.80
CA ALA A 106 -15.90 9.71 -8.74
C ALA A 106 -16.17 9.03 -10.08
N ILE A 107 -15.40 7.99 -10.39
CA ILE A 107 -15.57 7.16 -11.58
C ILE A 107 -15.74 5.70 -11.16
N SER A 108 -16.75 5.03 -11.71
CA SER A 108 -16.92 3.58 -11.58
C SER A 108 -16.27 2.87 -12.75
N ARG A 109 -15.57 1.76 -12.48
CA ARG A 109 -14.90 0.93 -13.49
C ARG A 109 -15.19 -0.55 -13.25
N PRO A 110 -15.37 -1.36 -14.30
CA PRO A 110 -15.48 -2.80 -14.15
C PRO A 110 -14.18 -3.40 -13.61
N LEU A 111 -14.29 -4.31 -12.65
CA LEU A 111 -13.13 -5.02 -12.07
C LEU A 111 -12.54 -6.05 -13.04
N ASN A 112 -13.42 -6.76 -13.76
CA ASN A 112 -13.06 -7.79 -14.73
C ASN A 112 -13.65 -7.42 -16.09
N SER A 113 -12.91 -6.65 -16.89
CA SER A 113 -13.32 -6.34 -18.27
C SER A 113 -12.53 -7.20 -19.27
N PRO A 114 -13.15 -7.81 -20.29
CA PRO A 114 -12.43 -8.48 -21.38
C PRO A 114 -11.74 -7.51 -22.34
N ASP A 115 -12.07 -6.21 -22.30
CA ASP A 115 -11.44 -5.18 -23.13
C ASP A 115 -10.06 -4.78 -22.56
N PRO A 116 -8.95 -4.98 -23.31
CA PRO A 116 -7.60 -4.64 -22.87
C PRO A 116 -7.42 -3.19 -22.42
N HIS A 117 -8.14 -2.24 -23.04
CA HIS A 117 -8.07 -0.82 -22.66
C HIS A 117 -8.69 -0.57 -21.28
N GLN A 118 -9.75 -1.32 -20.95
CA GLN A 118 -10.39 -1.27 -19.64
C GLN A 118 -9.59 -2.03 -18.58
N GLN A 119 -8.88 -3.10 -18.96
CA GLN A 119 -7.98 -3.85 -18.07
C GLN A 119 -6.77 -3.04 -17.62
N ALA A 120 -6.10 -2.34 -18.53
CA ALA A 120 -4.97 -1.47 -18.19
C ALA A 120 -5.38 -0.36 -17.21
N ASN A 121 -6.62 0.12 -17.35
CA ASN A 121 -7.24 1.14 -16.52
C ASN A 121 -7.83 0.58 -15.20
N GLY A 122 -8.16 -0.70 -15.14
CA GLY A 122 -8.63 -1.43 -13.95
C GLY A 122 -7.50 -1.95 -13.06
N ARG A 123 -6.27 -2.08 -13.61
CA ARG A 123 -5.03 -2.29 -12.85
C ARG A 123 -4.58 -1.05 -12.04
N SER A 124 -5.33 0.05 -12.13
CA SER A 124 -5.16 1.19 -11.22
C SER A 124 -5.20 0.67 -9.77
N PRO A 125 -4.30 1.11 -8.88
CA PRO A 125 -4.06 0.48 -7.58
C PRO A 125 -5.26 0.50 -6.63
N LEU A 126 -6.43 0.96 -7.05
CA LEU A 126 -7.65 1.08 -6.26
C LEU A 126 -8.60 -0.11 -6.42
N GLY A 127 -8.41 -0.95 -7.45
CA GLY A 127 -9.15 -2.20 -7.64
C GLY A 127 -8.64 -3.29 -6.67
N ASN A 128 -9.45 -3.62 -5.67
CA ASN A 128 -9.20 -4.62 -4.60
C ASN A 128 -8.45 -4.07 -3.37
N GLY A 129 -8.95 -3.00 -2.76
CA GLY A 129 -8.49 -2.56 -1.44
C GLY A 129 -6.97 -2.39 -1.33
N GLN A 130 -6.31 -2.03 -2.43
CA GLN A 130 -4.88 -1.79 -2.46
C GLN A 130 -4.67 -0.30 -2.22
N ILE A 131 -3.80 0.03 -1.24
CA ILE A 131 -3.72 1.41 -0.77
C ILE A 131 -2.48 2.11 -1.35
N SER A 132 -1.42 1.39 -1.72
CA SER A 132 -0.25 1.94 -2.40
C SER A 132 0.71 0.84 -2.88
N ALA A 133 1.44 1.12 -3.98
CA ALA A 133 2.64 0.42 -4.38
C ALA A 133 3.81 1.42 -4.33
N MET A 134 4.92 1.06 -3.69
CA MET A 134 6.08 1.94 -3.55
C MET A 134 7.23 1.45 -4.42
N LYS A 135 7.75 2.35 -5.25
CA LYS A 135 8.96 2.17 -6.05
C LYS A 135 9.86 3.38 -5.83
N PRO A 136 11.08 3.23 -5.30
CA PRO A 136 12.00 4.36 -5.18
C PRO A 136 12.43 4.84 -6.59
N MET A 137 12.31 6.14 -6.85
CA MET A 137 12.76 6.78 -8.09
C MET A 137 14.26 7.10 -7.99
N GLY A 138 15.09 6.33 -8.68
CA GLY A 138 16.52 6.61 -8.82
C GLY A 138 17.31 5.37 -9.23
N SER A 139 18.24 5.52 -10.17
CA SER A 139 19.23 4.49 -10.54
C SER A 139 20.27 4.23 -9.44
N ALA A 140 20.20 4.97 -8.33
CA ALA A 140 21.03 4.82 -7.16
C ALA A 140 20.12 4.66 -5.94
N CYS A 141 20.22 3.50 -5.31
CA CYS A 141 19.52 3.15 -4.09
C CYS A 141 19.95 4.19 -3.02
N SER A 142 19.01 5.03 -2.57
CA SER A 142 19.21 6.01 -1.49
C SER A 142 17.88 6.28 -0.77
N PRO A 143 17.94 6.56 0.55
CA PRO A 143 16.87 6.21 1.46
C PRO A 143 15.87 7.35 1.68
N THR A 144 14.74 6.99 2.28
CA THR A 144 13.68 7.83 2.86
C THR A 144 12.56 8.23 1.90
N THR A 145 11.45 7.49 1.96
CA THR A 145 10.14 7.96 1.50
C THR A 145 9.15 7.80 2.66
N ASN A 146 8.73 8.92 3.25
CA ASN A 146 7.68 8.95 4.27
C ASN A 146 6.32 8.91 3.58
N MET A 147 5.48 7.92 3.89
CA MET A 147 4.07 7.92 3.48
C MET A 147 3.17 8.13 4.69
N VAL A 148 2.59 9.32 4.75
CA VAL A 148 1.50 9.63 5.69
C VAL A 148 0.19 9.50 4.92
N SER A 149 -0.57 8.44 5.16
CA SER A 149 -1.97 8.34 4.73
C SER A 149 -2.87 8.87 5.83
N THR A 150 -3.11 10.19 5.83
CA THR A 150 -4.12 10.81 6.70
C THR A 150 -5.49 10.82 6.01
N PRO A 151 -6.51 10.11 6.51
CA PRO A 151 -7.89 10.49 6.24
C PRO A 151 -8.23 11.78 7.03
N SER A 152 -9.04 12.64 6.41
CA SER A 152 -9.53 13.91 6.97
C SER A 152 -10.20 13.72 8.34
N PRO A 153 -9.99 14.60 9.33
CA PRO A 153 -10.61 14.45 10.65
C PRO A 153 -12.12 14.59 10.54
N ALA A 154 -12.84 13.53 10.88
CA ALA A 154 -14.26 13.64 11.22
C ALA A 154 -14.36 14.27 12.61
N SER A 155 -14.92 15.49 12.66
CA SER A 155 -15.28 16.17 13.91
C SER A 155 -16.19 15.26 14.74
N CYS A 156 -15.79 14.97 15.98
CA CYS A 156 -16.69 14.38 16.97
C CYS A 156 -17.76 15.40 17.35
N ALA A 157 -19.00 14.95 17.46
CA ALA A 157 -20.12 15.68 18.07
C ALA A 157 -20.32 15.18 19.49
#